data_AF-A4HVF9-F1
#
_entry.id   AF-A4HVF9-F1
#
_cell.length_a   1.000
_cell.length_b   1.000
_cell.length_c   1.000
_cell.angle_alpha   90.00
_cell.angle_beta   90.00
_cell.angle_gamma   90.00
#
_symmetry.space_group_name_H-M   'P 1'
#
loop_
_entity.id
_entity.type
_entity.pdbx_description
1 polymer ?
#
loop_
_entity_poly.entity_id
_entity_poly.type
_entity_poly.pdbx_seq_one_letter_code
_entity_poly.pdbx_strand_id
1 'polypeptide(L)'
;MSSALDSITAATKLRRAEIDVQRELEAKREEYNRRMAQVKEGEAQLAADRAELQDTLVQYYKFIQENEIKRSRAMKKVAIEEKQRKEREAYIAQLTQRLQGLEQKRDEMKTQYEDIEKYQTFLEEVLSRNDGDEYQEPRDIMKRWMTLCDNTSVLQARKTQLEEDLLRTRSSLNLARQRRGTENIALQNQLNEMQMSFESLQKAIKAKQDKLDRMIKQKSSTTRTVSHVSMATANLYDRCVSWVRDYSGRGKVETLHSNVLHQLHVICDCLEDFQNIIMQHQEQQRQVAAQQVAAAAAQQAAVAKAG
;
A
#
# COMPACT_ATOMS: atom_id res chain seq x y z
N MET A 1 -89.70 -33.99 -171.26
CA MET A 1 -89.88 -33.26 -169.98
C MET A 1 -90.85 -33.95 -169.00
N SER A 2 -91.62 -35.01 -169.34
CA SER A 2 -92.62 -35.59 -168.41
C SER A 2 -92.19 -36.88 -167.67
N SER A 3 -91.17 -37.61 -168.12
CA SER A 3 -90.66 -38.80 -167.39
C SER A 3 -89.81 -38.46 -166.15
N ALA A 4 -89.51 -37.17 -165.96
CA ALA A 4 -88.76 -36.69 -164.81
C ALA A 4 -89.66 -36.42 -163.59
N LEU A 5 -90.97 -36.19 -163.76
CA LEU A 5 -91.87 -35.81 -162.65
C LEU A 5 -92.38 -36.99 -161.82
N ASP A 6 -92.79 -38.11 -162.43
CA ASP A 6 -93.51 -39.18 -161.69
C ASP A 6 -92.60 -40.21 -160.99
N SER A 7 -91.31 -40.28 -161.35
CA SER A 7 -90.28 -40.96 -160.53
C SER A 7 -90.00 -40.23 -159.21
N ILE A 8 -90.43 -38.97 -159.08
CA ILE A 8 -90.20 -38.15 -157.88
C ILE A 8 -91.18 -38.54 -156.77
N THR A 9 -92.40 -38.97 -157.11
CA THR A 9 -93.54 -39.09 -156.17
C THR A 9 -93.56 -40.36 -155.32
N ALA A 10 -93.21 -41.54 -155.87
CA ALA A 10 -93.11 -42.78 -155.08
C ALA A 10 -91.84 -42.80 -154.21
N ALA A 11 -90.74 -42.28 -154.74
CA ALA A 11 -89.51 -42.03 -153.99
C ALA A 11 -89.74 -41.10 -152.79
N THR A 12 -90.70 -40.16 -152.87
CA THR A 12 -91.04 -39.28 -151.73
C THR A 12 -91.71 -39.99 -150.55
N LYS A 13 -92.55 -41.02 -150.76
CA LYS A 13 -93.22 -41.71 -149.63
C LYS A 13 -92.26 -42.60 -148.83
N LEU A 14 -91.40 -43.36 -149.51
CA LEU A 14 -90.36 -44.14 -148.85
C LEU A 14 -89.39 -43.21 -148.12
N ARG A 15 -89.00 -42.09 -148.74
CA ARG A 15 -88.23 -41.03 -148.08
C ARG A 15 -88.89 -40.55 -146.81
N ARG A 16 -90.21 -40.34 -146.78
CA ARG A 16 -90.89 -39.89 -145.55
C ARG A 16 -90.83 -40.92 -144.43
N ALA A 17 -91.11 -42.20 -144.70
CA ALA A 17 -91.05 -43.24 -143.66
C ALA A 17 -89.61 -43.47 -143.16
N GLU A 18 -88.63 -43.42 -144.07
CA GLU A 18 -87.21 -43.52 -143.73
C GLU A 18 -86.77 -42.31 -142.89
N ILE A 19 -87.24 -41.10 -143.23
CA ILE A 19 -87.05 -39.88 -142.44
C ILE A 19 -87.68 -40.00 -141.06
N ASP A 20 -88.88 -40.57 -140.91
CA ASP A 20 -89.54 -40.66 -139.60
C ASP A 20 -88.89 -41.71 -138.69
N VAL A 21 -88.48 -42.87 -139.22
CA VAL A 21 -87.69 -43.85 -138.45
C VAL A 21 -86.33 -43.26 -138.07
N GLN A 22 -85.69 -42.50 -138.97
CA GLN A 22 -84.46 -41.77 -138.64
C GLN A 22 -84.69 -40.76 -137.54
N ARG A 23 -85.81 -40.03 -137.55
CA ARG A 23 -86.18 -39.11 -136.46
C ARG A 23 -86.43 -39.82 -135.13
N GLU A 24 -87.12 -40.96 -135.11
CA GLU A 24 -87.31 -41.73 -133.86
C GLU A 24 -86.00 -42.31 -133.32
N LEU A 25 -85.14 -42.80 -134.21
CA LEU A 25 -83.82 -43.30 -133.84
C LEU A 25 -82.94 -42.17 -133.30
N GLU A 26 -82.97 -41.00 -133.94
CA GLU A 26 -82.31 -39.79 -133.45
C GLU A 26 -82.88 -39.39 -132.09
N ALA A 27 -84.20 -39.39 -131.90
CA ALA A 27 -84.83 -39.08 -130.62
C ALA A 27 -84.44 -40.06 -129.50
N LYS A 28 -84.40 -41.38 -129.76
CA LYS A 28 -83.96 -42.38 -128.77
C LYS A 28 -82.47 -42.32 -128.50
N ARG A 29 -81.65 -42.04 -129.52
CA ARG A 29 -80.23 -41.77 -129.32
C ARG A 29 -80.03 -40.53 -128.47
N GLU A 30 -80.79 -39.47 -128.73
CA GLU A 30 -80.79 -38.27 -127.89
C GLU A 30 -81.22 -38.57 -126.45
N GLU A 31 -82.30 -39.33 -126.23
CA GLU A 31 -82.76 -39.68 -124.88
C GLU A 31 -81.75 -40.54 -124.14
N TYR A 32 -81.22 -41.60 -124.78
CA TYR A 32 -80.18 -42.44 -124.19
C TYR A 32 -78.92 -41.62 -123.88
N ASN A 33 -78.51 -40.74 -124.79
CA ASN A 33 -77.37 -39.84 -124.57
C ASN A 33 -77.65 -38.88 -123.39
N ARG A 34 -78.88 -38.35 -123.26
CA ARG A 34 -79.26 -37.52 -122.10
C ARG A 34 -79.22 -38.32 -120.80
N ARG A 35 -79.75 -39.55 -120.78
CA ARG A 35 -79.80 -40.38 -119.57
C ARG A 35 -78.43 -40.89 -119.17
N MET A 36 -77.60 -41.28 -120.14
CA MET A 36 -76.20 -41.61 -119.91
C MET A 36 -75.39 -40.40 -119.45
N ALA A 37 -75.69 -39.20 -119.96
CA ALA A 37 -75.08 -37.98 -119.45
C ALA A 37 -75.45 -37.75 -117.97
N GLN A 38 -76.71 -37.93 -117.59
CA GLN A 38 -77.15 -37.81 -116.18
C GLN A 38 -76.51 -38.85 -115.26
N VAL A 39 -76.42 -40.12 -115.69
CA VAL A 39 -75.76 -41.16 -114.88
C VAL A 39 -74.27 -40.87 -114.75
N LYS A 40 -73.59 -40.50 -115.83
CA LYS A 40 -72.18 -40.11 -115.78
C LYS A 40 -71.96 -38.88 -114.89
N GLU A 41 -72.88 -37.91 -114.94
CA GLU A 41 -72.86 -36.73 -114.08
C GLU A 41 -73.06 -37.12 -112.61
N GLY A 42 -74.01 -38.01 -112.30
CA GLY A 42 -74.25 -38.50 -110.94
C GLY A 42 -73.11 -39.36 -110.39
N GLU A 43 -72.53 -40.24 -111.21
CA GLU A 43 -71.34 -41.02 -110.85
C GLU A 43 -70.13 -40.10 -110.62
N ALA A 44 -69.93 -39.10 -111.48
CA ALA A 44 -68.90 -38.09 -111.31
C ALA A 44 -69.11 -37.28 -110.03
N GLN A 45 -70.36 -36.91 -109.71
CA GLN A 45 -70.70 -36.20 -108.48
C GLN A 45 -70.48 -37.05 -107.24
N LEU A 46 -70.95 -38.31 -107.21
CA LEU A 46 -70.74 -39.20 -106.08
C LEU A 46 -69.25 -39.51 -105.86
N ALA A 47 -68.48 -39.68 -106.95
CA ALA A 47 -67.04 -39.85 -106.88
C ALA A 47 -66.38 -38.58 -106.32
N ALA A 48 -66.84 -37.39 -106.70
CA ALA A 48 -66.40 -36.12 -106.16
C ALA A 48 -66.74 -36.00 -104.66
N ASP A 49 -67.98 -36.27 -104.25
CA ASP A 49 -68.44 -36.22 -102.85
C ASP A 49 -67.67 -37.22 -101.97
N ARG A 50 -67.41 -38.44 -102.49
CA ARG A 50 -66.60 -39.44 -101.78
C ARG A 50 -65.16 -38.99 -101.63
N ALA A 51 -64.58 -38.42 -102.68
CA ALA A 51 -63.23 -37.87 -102.62
C ALA A 51 -63.15 -36.71 -101.62
N GLU A 52 -64.16 -35.83 -101.59
CA GLU A 52 -64.28 -34.75 -100.62
C GLU A 52 -64.43 -35.28 -99.18
N LEU A 53 -65.29 -36.27 -98.95
CA LEU A 53 -65.45 -36.87 -97.62
C LEU A 53 -64.16 -37.57 -97.15
N GLN A 54 -63.48 -38.28 -98.05
CA GLN A 54 -62.20 -38.88 -97.74
C GLN A 54 -61.16 -37.82 -97.38
N ASP A 55 -61.10 -36.72 -98.14
CA ASP A 55 -60.18 -35.63 -97.86
C ASP A 55 -60.51 -34.96 -96.50
N THR A 56 -61.78 -34.68 -96.21
CA THR A 56 -62.20 -34.12 -94.91
C THR A 56 -61.91 -35.06 -93.73
N LEU A 57 -62.10 -36.37 -93.88
CA LEU A 57 -61.71 -37.35 -92.84
C LEU A 57 -60.21 -37.35 -92.59
N VAL A 58 -59.40 -37.30 -93.65
CA VAL A 58 -57.94 -37.18 -93.53
C VAL A 58 -57.58 -35.85 -92.84
N GLN A 59 -58.25 -34.75 -93.19
CA GLN A 59 -58.06 -33.47 -92.53
C GLN A 59 -58.46 -33.52 -91.04
N TYR A 60 -59.56 -34.16 -90.67
CA TYR A 60 -59.99 -34.34 -89.28
C TYR A 60 -59.00 -35.18 -88.46
N TYR A 61 -58.53 -36.29 -89.03
CA TYR A 61 -57.53 -37.13 -88.35
C TYR A 61 -56.23 -36.34 -88.10
N LYS A 62 -55.75 -35.60 -89.13
CA LYS A 62 -54.62 -34.68 -88.99
C LYS A 62 -54.88 -33.64 -87.90
N PHE A 63 -56.07 -33.03 -87.88
CA PHE A 63 -56.44 -32.02 -86.89
C PHE A 63 -56.44 -32.57 -85.46
N ILE A 64 -57.03 -33.75 -85.22
CA ILE A 64 -57.06 -34.39 -83.90
C ILE A 64 -55.64 -34.72 -83.43
N GLN A 65 -54.82 -35.32 -84.31
CA GLN A 65 -53.43 -35.65 -84.00
C GLN A 65 -52.62 -34.39 -83.67
N GLU A 66 -52.77 -33.32 -84.45
CA GLU A 66 -52.15 -32.03 -84.16
C GLU A 66 -52.63 -31.44 -82.82
N ASN A 67 -53.92 -31.55 -82.50
CA ASN A 67 -54.48 -31.06 -81.24
C ASN A 67 -53.96 -31.84 -80.04
N GLU A 68 -53.87 -33.17 -80.13
CA GLU A 68 -53.31 -34.02 -79.08
C GLU A 68 -51.83 -33.70 -78.86
N ILE A 69 -51.06 -33.50 -79.93
CA ILE A 69 -49.67 -33.04 -79.84
C ILE A 69 -49.60 -31.67 -79.17
N LYS A 70 -50.47 -30.72 -79.53
CA LYS A 70 -50.55 -29.38 -78.91
C LYS A 70 -50.91 -29.49 -77.42
N ARG A 71 -51.90 -30.30 -77.04
CA ARG A 71 -52.32 -30.54 -75.65
C ARG A 71 -51.22 -31.18 -74.82
N SER A 72 -50.57 -32.22 -75.33
CA SER A 72 -49.46 -32.91 -74.66
C SER A 72 -48.27 -31.96 -74.44
N ARG A 73 -47.92 -31.15 -75.45
CA ARG A 73 -46.89 -30.10 -75.34
C ARG A 73 -47.28 -29.05 -74.30
N ALA A 74 -48.52 -28.59 -74.29
CA ALA A 74 -49.01 -27.61 -73.33
C ALA A 74 -48.97 -28.16 -71.88
N MET A 75 -49.44 -29.40 -71.66
CA MET A 75 -49.39 -30.03 -70.33
C MET A 75 -47.96 -30.23 -69.83
N LYS A 76 -47.05 -30.71 -70.68
CA LYS A 76 -45.63 -30.83 -70.33
C LYS A 76 -45.03 -29.46 -69.98
N LYS A 77 -45.36 -28.42 -70.75
CA LYS A 77 -44.91 -27.05 -70.49
C LYS A 77 -45.40 -26.55 -69.13
N VAL A 78 -46.69 -26.72 -68.82
CA VAL A 78 -47.27 -26.32 -67.52
C VAL A 78 -46.58 -27.06 -66.36
N ALA A 79 -46.38 -28.37 -66.45
CA ALA A 79 -45.74 -29.14 -65.39
C ALA A 79 -44.28 -28.71 -65.15
N ILE A 80 -43.53 -28.39 -66.22
CA ILE A 80 -42.16 -27.86 -66.13
C ILE A 80 -42.18 -26.47 -65.49
N GLU A 81 -43.09 -25.59 -65.91
CA GLU A 81 -43.22 -24.22 -65.38
C GLU A 81 -43.61 -24.22 -63.89
N GLU A 82 -44.53 -25.08 -63.46
CA GLU A 82 -44.92 -25.21 -62.06
C GLU A 82 -43.77 -25.73 -61.19
N LYS A 83 -43.03 -26.74 -61.66
CA LYS A 83 -41.85 -27.26 -60.96
C LYS A 83 -40.81 -26.16 -60.80
N GLN A 84 -40.49 -25.45 -61.90
CA GLN A 84 -39.55 -24.34 -61.86
C GLN A 84 -40.03 -23.20 -60.94
N ARG A 85 -41.34 -22.92 -60.92
CA ARG A 85 -41.92 -21.90 -60.03
C ARG A 85 -41.69 -22.26 -58.56
N LYS A 86 -42.01 -23.49 -58.16
CA LYS A 86 -41.82 -23.97 -56.77
C LYS A 86 -40.36 -23.97 -56.35
N GLU A 87 -39.46 -24.44 -57.23
CA GLU A 87 -38.01 -24.41 -56.96
C GLU A 87 -37.50 -22.97 -56.76
N ARG A 88 -37.96 -22.03 -57.59
CA ARG A 88 -37.62 -20.61 -57.45
C ARG A 88 -38.22 -19.99 -56.19
N GLU A 89 -39.48 -20.27 -55.85
CA GLU A 89 -40.15 -19.77 -54.64
C GLU A 89 -39.42 -20.23 -53.37
N ALA A 90 -39.05 -21.51 -53.28
CA ALA A 90 -38.29 -22.03 -52.15
C ALA A 90 -36.90 -21.38 -52.04
N TYR A 91 -36.22 -21.19 -53.17
CA TYR A 91 -34.92 -20.52 -53.20
C TYR A 91 -35.02 -19.05 -52.80
N ILE A 92 -36.05 -18.33 -53.27
CA ILE A 92 -36.33 -16.95 -52.85
C ILE A 92 -36.55 -16.88 -51.34
N ALA A 93 -37.39 -17.75 -50.78
CA ALA A 93 -37.65 -17.76 -49.34
C ALA A 93 -36.36 -18.00 -48.50
N GLN A 94 -35.52 -18.94 -48.92
CA GLN A 94 -34.23 -19.20 -48.28
C GLN A 94 -33.30 -17.98 -48.34
N LEU A 95 -33.20 -17.35 -49.51
CA LEU A 95 -32.37 -16.15 -49.70
C LEU A 95 -32.89 -14.97 -48.88
N THR A 96 -34.21 -14.75 -48.82
CA THR A 96 -34.82 -13.67 -48.03
C THR A 96 -34.53 -13.86 -46.54
N GLN A 97 -34.68 -15.07 -46.00
CA GLN A 97 -34.35 -15.35 -44.60
C GLN A 97 -32.86 -15.11 -44.32
N ARG A 98 -31.99 -15.53 -45.23
CA ARG A 98 -30.54 -15.31 -45.09
C ARG A 98 -30.19 -13.82 -45.12
N LEU A 99 -30.83 -13.05 -46.00
CA LEU A 99 -30.64 -11.61 -46.12
C LEU A 99 -31.07 -10.89 -44.83
N GLN A 100 -32.25 -11.21 -44.28
CA GLN A 100 -32.72 -10.63 -43.02
C GLN A 100 -31.75 -10.88 -41.86
N GLY A 101 -31.22 -12.12 -41.73
CA GLY A 101 -30.25 -12.43 -40.69
C GLY A 101 -28.91 -11.70 -40.86
N LEU A 102 -28.49 -11.42 -42.10
CA LEU A 102 -27.30 -10.62 -42.37
C LEU A 102 -27.53 -9.13 -42.10
N GLU A 103 -28.72 -8.60 -42.38
CA GLU A 103 -29.08 -7.22 -42.07
C GLU A 103 -29.10 -6.95 -40.58
N GLN A 104 -29.72 -7.84 -39.78
CA GLN A 104 -29.70 -7.71 -38.31
C GLN A 104 -28.27 -7.71 -37.75
N LYS A 105 -27.44 -8.66 -38.19
CA LYS A 105 -26.04 -8.73 -37.76
C LYS A 105 -25.24 -7.50 -38.20
N ARG A 106 -25.49 -6.96 -39.40
CA ARG A 106 -24.89 -5.72 -39.86
C ARG A 106 -25.26 -4.57 -38.93
N ASP A 107 -26.53 -4.44 -38.57
CA ASP A 107 -27.01 -3.34 -37.74
C ASP A 107 -26.45 -3.40 -36.31
N GLU A 108 -26.41 -4.59 -35.70
CA GLU A 108 -25.76 -4.81 -34.40
C GLU A 108 -24.27 -4.43 -34.43
N MET A 109 -23.55 -4.87 -35.45
CA MET A 109 -22.11 -4.55 -35.61
C MET A 109 -21.89 -3.08 -35.88
N LYS A 110 -22.79 -2.43 -36.63
CA LYS A 110 -22.74 -1.00 -36.92
C LYS A 110 -22.90 -0.19 -35.63
N THR A 111 -23.89 -0.51 -34.79
CA THR A 111 -24.07 0.20 -33.51
C THR A 111 -22.87 0.01 -32.58
N GLN A 112 -22.33 -1.20 -32.48
CA GLN A 112 -21.12 -1.45 -31.68
C GLN A 112 -19.90 -0.68 -32.22
N TYR A 113 -19.77 -0.61 -33.54
CA TYR A 113 -18.71 0.16 -34.18
C TYR A 113 -18.87 1.66 -33.90
N GLU A 114 -20.05 2.25 -34.06
CA GLU A 114 -20.32 3.66 -33.76
C GLU A 114 -20.01 4.02 -32.29
N ASP A 115 -20.31 3.10 -31.37
CA ASP A 115 -20.00 3.27 -29.94
C ASP A 115 -18.50 3.23 -29.63
N ILE A 116 -17.71 2.49 -30.40
CA ILE A 116 -16.25 2.40 -30.21
C ILE A 116 -15.54 3.52 -31.00
N GLU A 117 -16.04 3.85 -32.18
CA GLU A 117 -15.50 4.86 -33.10
C GLU A 117 -15.38 6.21 -32.42
N LYS A 118 -16.34 6.62 -31.58
CA LYS A 118 -16.25 7.88 -30.83
C LYS A 118 -14.99 7.99 -29.96
N TYR A 119 -14.51 6.87 -29.39
CA TYR A 119 -13.28 6.85 -28.59
C TYR A 119 -12.04 6.85 -29.48
N GLN A 120 -12.10 6.18 -30.63
CA GLN A 120 -11.03 6.22 -31.63
C GLN A 120 -10.86 7.66 -32.15
N THR A 121 -11.94 8.32 -32.59
CA THR A 121 -11.92 9.71 -33.06
C THR A 121 -11.39 10.66 -31.98
N PHE A 122 -11.78 10.46 -30.72
CA PHE A 122 -11.24 11.26 -29.60
C PHE A 122 -9.73 11.07 -29.43
N LEU A 123 -9.23 9.84 -29.45
CA LEU A 123 -7.79 9.58 -29.33
C LEU A 123 -7.00 10.10 -30.53
N GLU A 124 -7.55 10.00 -31.73
CA GLU A 124 -6.98 10.58 -32.95
C GLU A 124 -6.93 12.11 -32.87
N GLU A 125 -7.96 12.76 -32.30
CA GLU A 125 -7.95 14.21 -32.05
C GLU A 125 -6.92 14.61 -30.98
N VAL A 126 -6.75 13.81 -29.92
CA VAL A 126 -5.70 14.03 -28.92
C VAL A 126 -4.31 13.90 -29.56
N LEU A 127 -4.12 12.91 -30.44
CA LEU A 127 -2.88 12.68 -31.17
C LEU A 127 -2.59 13.81 -32.16
N SER A 128 -3.59 14.34 -32.87
CA SER A 128 -3.39 15.44 -33.83
C SER A 128 -2.99 16.76 -33.18
N ARG A 129 -3.34 16.95 -31.90
CA ARG A 129 -2.90 18.08 -31.07
C ARG A 129 -1.53 17.87 -30.43
N ASN A 130 -0.98 16.67 -30.49
CA ASN A 130 0.33 16.38 -29.93
C ASN A 130 1.42 16.78 -30.93
N ASP A 131 2.11 17.88 -30.65
CA ASP A 131 3.22 18.38 -31.47
C ASP A 131 4.49 17.50 -31.40
N GLY A 132 4.55 16.56 -30.45
CA GLY A 132 5.70 15.68 -30.25
C GLY A 132 5.58 14.34 -30.96
N ASP A 133 6.67 13.86 -31.56
CA ASP A 133 6.80 12.51 -32.17
C ASP A 133 6.90 11.38 -31.13
N GLU A 134 6.45 11.61 -29.88
CA GLU A 134 6.47 10.61 -28.81
C GLU A 134 5.39 9.52 -28.99
N TYR A 135 4.28 9.87 -29.64
CA TYR A 135 3.16 8.97 -29.91
C TYR A 135 2.82 9.07 -31.39
N GLN A 136 2.85 7.95 -32.09
CA GLN A 136 2.54 7.86 -33.51
C GLN A 136 1.15 7.29 -33.75
N GLU A 137 0.68 6.45 -32.83
CA GLU A 137 -0.64 5.85 -32.86
C GLU A 137 -1.39 6.07 -31.54
N PRO A 138 -2.73 6.11 -31.54
CA PRO A 138 -3.56 6.05 -30.33
C PRO A 138 -3.16 4.93 -29.35
N ARG A 139 -2.66 3.81 -29.90
CA ARG A 139 -2.18 2.65 -29.12
C ARG A 139 -0.97 2.97 -28.24
N ASP A 140 -0.09 3.86 -28.68
CA ASP A 140 1.09 4.26 -27.91
C ASP A 140 0.67 5.01 -26.65
N ILE A 141 -0.31 5.91 -26.79
CA ILE A 141 -0.92 6.65 -25.67
C ILE A 141 -1.54 5.67 -24.68
N MET A 142 -2.34 4.71 -25.16
CA MET A 142 -2.97 3.70 -24.31
C MET A 142 -1.95 2.85 -23.55
N LYS A 143 -0.91 2.37 -24.23
CA LYS A 143 0.17 1.58 -23.62
C LYS A 143 0.91 2.38 -22.55
N ARG A 144 1.20 3.66 -22.84
CA ARG A 144 1.82 4.57 -21.88
C ARG A 144 0.92 4.79 -20.67
N TRP A 145 -0.36 5.04 -20.89
CA TRP A 145 -1.34 5.22 -19.82
C TRP A 145 -1.43 3.98 -18.92
N MET A 146 -1.55 2.78 -19.49
CA MET A 146 -1.55 1.52 -18.72
C MET A 146 -0.30 1.39 -17.87
N THR A 147 0.88 1.63 -18.47
CA THR A 147 2.17 1.58 -17.75
C THR A 147 2.22 2.60 -16.62
N LEU A 148 1.70 3.82 -16.82
CA LEU A 148 1.64 4.85 -15.80
C LEU A 148 0.65 4.49 -14.67
N CYS A 149 -0.50 3.90 -15.00
CA CYS A 149 -1.46 3.42 -14.02
C CYS A 149 -0.87 2.31 -13.15
N ASP A 150 -0.25 1.31 -13.76
CA ASP A 150 0.41 0.20 -13.06
C ASP A 150 1.51 0.75 -12.14
N ASN A 151 2.38 1.60 -12.67
CA ASN A 151 3.43 2.24 -11.88
C ASN A 151 2.85 3.09 -10.73
N THR A 152 1.82 3.89 -10.99
CA THR A 152 1.20 4.74 -9.96
C THR A 152 0.64 3.88 -8.83
N SER A 153 0.00 2.75 -9.13
CA SER A 153 -0.52 1.83 -8.12
C SER A 153 0.60 1.25 -7.24
N VAL A 154 1.73 0.84 -7.84
CA VAL A 154 2.90 0.30 -7.13
C VAL A 154 3.58 1.37 -6.29
N LEU A 155 3.77 2.57 -6.83
CA LEU A 155 4.37 3.69 -6.11
C LEU A 155 3.49 4.16 -4.94
N GLN A 156 2.16 4.18 -5.11
CA GLN A 156 1.23 4.51 -4.02
C GLN A 156 1.30 3.48 -2.89
N ALA A 157 1.24 2.19 -3.22
CA ALA A 157 1.38 1.13 -2.22
C ALA A 157 2.73 1.22 -1.48
N ARG A 158 3.82 1.47 -2.21
CA ARG A 158 5.16 1.61 -1.62
C ARG A 158 5.27 2.86 -0.74
N LYS A 159 4.67 3.98 -1.15
CA LYS A 159 4.63 5.22 -0.37
C LYS A 159 3.93 4.98 0.97
N THR A 160 2.74 4.37 0.96
CA THR A 160 1.99 4.06 2.18
C THR A 160 2.80 3.18 3.12
N GLN A 161 3.45 2.13 2.60
CA GLN A 161 4.32 1.26 3.40
C GLN A 161 5.48 2.03 4.06
N LEU A 162 6.15 2.91 3.31
CA LEU A 162 7.27 3.70 3.84
C LEU A 162 6.81 4.73 4.88
N GLU A 163 5.63 5.32 4.73
CA GLU A 163 5.03 6.23 5.72
C GLU A 163 4.70 5.49 7.03
N GLU A 164 4.14 4.29 6.95
CA GLU A 164 3.89 3.43 8.12
C GLU A 164 5.19 3.03 8.83
N ASP A 165 6.21 2.62 8.08
CA ASP A 165 7.52 2.27 8.64
C ASP A 165 8.21 3.48 9.29
N LEU A 166 8.11 4.66 8.68
CA LEU A 166 8.63 5.90 9.24
C LEU A 166 7.92 6.27 10.55
N LEU A 167 6.59 6.13 10.61
CA LEU A 167 5.83 6.39 11.84
C LEU A 167 6.20 5.40 12.95
N ARG A 168 6.32 4.10 12.62
CA ARG A 168 6.74 3.05 13.58
C ARG A 168 8.13 3.32 14.14
N THR A 169 9.10 3.62 13.28
CA THR A 169 10.48 3.90 13.67
C THR A 169 10.59 5.20 14.48
N ARG A 170 9.87 6.26 14.11
CA ARG A 170 9.80 7.50 14.90
C ARG A 170 9.22 7.27 16.30
N SER A 171 8.13 6.52 16.40
CA SER A 171 7.51 6.18 17.69
C SER A 171 8.47 5.38 18.57
N SER A 172 9.12 4.35 18.01
CA SER A 172 10.12 3.55 18.72
C SER A 172 11.33 4.38 19.19
N LEU A 173 11.85 5.26 18.34
CA LEU A 173 12.95 6.16 18.66
C LEU A 173 12.57 7.13 19.80
N ASN A 174 11.38 7.71 19.75
CA ASN A 174 10.91 8.63 20.78
C ASN A 174 10.75 7.92 22.13
N LEU A 175 10.20 6.71 22.14
CA LEU A 175 10.08 5.90 23.35
C LEU A 175 11.47 5.54 23.91
N ALA A 176 12.42 5.16 23.06
CA ALA A 176 13.80 4.87 23.47
C ALA A 176 14.50 6.11 24.04
N ARG A 177 14.30 7.29 23.43
CA ARG A 177 14.82 8.57 23.92
C ARG A 177 14.23 8.93 25.28
N GLN A 178 12.92 8.76 25.46
CA GLN A 178 12.26 9.01 26.75
C GLN A 178 12.82 8.10 27.84
N ARG A 179 12.93 6.79 27.57
CA ARG A 179 13.52 5.81 28.50
C ARG A 179 14.95 6.17 28.91
N ARG A 180 15.80 6.52 27.93
CA ARG A 180 17.18 6.97 28.22
C ARG A 180 17.22 8.28 28.99
N GLY A 181 16.31 9.22 28.69
CA GLY A 181 16.19 10.47 29.44
C GLY A 181 15.85 10.23 30.91
N THR A 182 14.89 9.34 31.19
CA THR A 182 14.52 8.97 32.56
C THR A 182 15.63 8.22 33.29
N GLU A 183 16.34 7.32 32.60
CA GLU A 183 17.48 6.58 33.16
C GLU A 183 18.63 7.53 33.50
N ASN A 184 18.96 8.48 32.62
CA ASN A 184 20.00 9.47 32.86
C ASN A 184 19.68 10.34 34.10
N ILE A 185 18.43 10.81 34.23
CA ILE A 185 17.99 11.56 35.41
C ILE A 185 18.13 10.70 36.69
N ALA A 186 17.74 9.42 36.64
CA ALA A 186 17.87 8.52 37.78
C ALA A 186 19.34 8.30 38.19
N LEU A 187 20.23 8.08 37.22
CA LEU A 187 21.67 7.94 37.46
C LEU A 187 22.29 9.24 37.98
N GLN A 188 21.87 10.39 37.46
CA GLN A 188 22.35 11.69 37.95
C GLN A 188 21.93 11.94 39.40
N ASN A 189 20.71 11.55 39.77
CA ASN A 189 20.25 11.64 41.16
C ASN A 189 21.06 10.72 42.08
N GLN A 190 21.32 9.47 41.67
CA GLN A 190 22.19 8.55 42.41
C GLN A 190 23.61 9.10 42.55
N LEU A 191 24.17 9.68 41.48
CA LEU A 191 25.49 10.31 41.53
C LEU A 191 25.51 11.47 42.54
N ASN A 192 24.51 12.34 42.52
CA ASN A 192 24.40 13.46 43.45
C ASN A 192 24.28 12.98 44.90
N GLU A 193 23.47 11.96 45.18
CA GLU A 193 23.35 11.35 46.51
C GLU A 193 24.69 10.79 46.99
N MET A 194 25.40 10.06 46.13
CA MET A 194 26.71 9.51 46.45
C MET A 194 27.75 10.60 46.69
N GLN A 195 27.75 11.68 45.88
CA GLN A 195 28.62 12.84 46.08
C GLN A 195 28.35 13.53 47.42
N MET A 196 27.08 13.78 47.76
CA MET A 196 26.71 14.34 49.06
C MET A 196 27.17 13.46 50.23
N SER A 197 26.97 12.14 50.11
CA SER A 197 27.42 11.18 51.13
C SER A 197 28.94 11.20 51.29
N PHE A 198 29.68 11.25 50.18
CA PHE A 198 31.14 11.30 50.16
C PHE A 198 31.67 12.60 50.79
N GLU A 199 31.11 13.75 50.43
CA GLU A 199 31.48 15.04 51.03
C GLU A 199 31.20 15.07 52.53
N SER A 200 30.06 14.50 52.96
CA SER A 200 29.71 14.41 54.38
C SER A 200 30.72 13.54 55.16
N LEU A 201 31.14 12.41 54.59
CA LEU A 201 32.14 11.53 55.16
C LEU A 201 33.51 12.20 55.20
N GLN A 202 33.92 12.89 54.14
CA GLN A 202 35.17 13.66 54.11
C GLN A 202 35.21 14.73 55.20
N LYS A 203 34.10 15.48 55.39
CA LYS A 203 33.98 16.47 56.47
C LYS A 203 34.07 15.81 57.85
N ALA A 204 33.40 14.66 58.05
CA ALA A 204 33.46 13.91 59.30
C ALA A 204 34.86 13.38 59.61
N ILE A 205 35.56 12.82 58.62
CA ILE A 205 36.95 12.36 58.74
C ILE A 205 37.86 13.52 59.14
N LYS A 206 37.76 14.67 58.45
CA LYS A 206 38.55 15.86 58.77
C LYS A 206 38.30 16.34 60.21
N ALA A 207 37.05 16.41 60.64
CA ALA A 207 36.71 16.81 62.00
C ALA A 207 37.26 15.84 63.07
N LYS A 208 37.27 14.53 62.79
CA LYS A 208 37.87 13.53 63.67
C LYS A 208 39.40 13.63 63.71
N GLN A 209 40.03 13.90 62.57
CA GLN A 209 41.46 14.12 62.47
C GLN A 209 41.89 15.36 63.27
N ASP A 210 41.20 16.49 63.09
CA ASP A 210 41.46 17.72 63.86
C ASP A 210 41.28 17.50 65.36
N LYS A 211 40.28 16.71 65.77
CA LYS A 211 40.06 16.34 67.18
C LYS A 211 41.21 15.48 67.71
N LEU A 212 41.64 14.49 66.95
CA LEU A 212 42.76 13.61 67.31
C LEU A 212 44.05 14.43 67.47
N ASP A 213 44.36 15.33 66.54
CA ASP A 213 45.55 16.18 66.61
C ASP A 213 45.53 17.11 67.83
N ARG A 214 44.36 17.67 68.18
CA ARG A 214 44.19 18.46 69.41
C ARG A 214 44.42 17.60 70.66
N MET A 215 43.87 16.39 70.71
CA MET A 215 44.07 15.47 71.82
C MET A 215 45.53 15.03 71.96
N ILE A 216 46.22 14.77 70.85
CA ILE A 216 47.66 14.43 70.83
C ILE A 216 48.47 15.62 71.38
N LYS A 217 48.23 16.85 70.90
CA LYS A 217 48.92 18.06 71.39
C LYS A 217 48.62 18.35 72.86
N GLN A 218 47.39 18.16 73.30
CA GLN A 218 47.00 18.32 74.70
C GLN A 218 47.69 17.27 75.57
N LYS A 219 47.69 16.00 75.15
CA LYS A 219 48.35 14.90 75.86
C LYS A 219 49.86 15.11 75.92
N SER A 220 50.51 15.54 74.83
CA SER A 220 51.95 15.81 74.84
C SER A 220 52.31 16.99 75.74
N SER A 221 51.52 18.07 75.72
CA SER A 221 51.69 19.22 76.61
C SER A 221 51.53 18.83 78.09
N THR A 222 50.44 18.13 78.44
CA THR A 222 50.18 17.67 79.81
C THR A 222 51.22 16.64 80.28
N THR A 223 51.65 15.72 79.42
CA THR A 223 52.74 14.78 79.75
C THR A 223 54.05 15.54 80.01
N ARG A 224 54.35 16.58 79.22
CA ARG A 224 55.53 17.42 79.40
C ARG A 224 55.46 18.23 80.71
N THR A 225 54.32 18.83 81.04
CA THR A 225 54.16 19.57 82.30
C THR A 225 54.26 18.65 83.51
N VAL A 226 53.63 17.47 83.47
CA VAL A 226 53.76 16.46 84.54
C VAL A 226 55.21 16.03 84.71
N SER A 227 55.94 15.79 83.62
CA SER A 227 57.37 15.46 83.66
C SER A 227 58.21 16.60 84.25
N HIS A 228 57.98 17.85 83.84
CA HIS A 228 58.67 19.02 84.40
C HIS A 228 58.37 19.21 85.90
N VAL A 229 57.12 19.08 86.32
CA VAL A 229 56.71 19.21 87.73
C VAL A 229 57.34 18.10 88.56
N SER A 230 57.31 16.86 88.08
CA SER A 230 57.93 15.70 88.77
C SER A 230 59.44 15.88 88.92
N MET A 231 60.11 16.40 87.89
CA MET A 231 61.55 16.70 87.95
C MET A 231 61.86 17.86 88.90
N ALA A 232 61.08 18.94 88.87
CA ALA A 232 61.26 20.08 89.76
C ALA A 232 61.01 19.73 91.24
N THR A 233 59.97 18.93 91.52
CA THR A 233 59.66 18.43 92.87
C THR A 233 60.73 17.48 93.38
N ALA A 234 61.23 16.56 92.55
CA ALA A 234 62.39 15.74 92.89
C ALA A 234 63.62 16.60 93.21
N ASN A 235 63.95 17.58 92.36
CA ASN A 235 65.10 18.47 92.58
C ASN A 235 64.99 19.30 93.86
N LEU A 236 63.79 19.82 94.18
CA LEU A 236 63.55 20.58 95.40
C LEU A 236 63.57 19.68 96.64
N TYR A 237 63.00 18.48 96.55
CA TYR A 237 63.06 17.49 97.62
C TYR A 237 64.51 17.13 97.96
N ASP A 238 65.34 16.80 96.97
CA ASP A 238 66.76 16.50 97.17
C ASP A 238 67.50 17.65 97.86
N ARG A 239 67.13 18.90 97.52
CA ARG A 239 67.71 20.11 98.09
C ARG A 239 67.25 20.37 99.53
N CYS A 240 65.96 20.18 99.84
CA CYS A 240 65.43 20.24 101.20
C CYS A 240 66.07 19.16 102.08
N VAL A 241 66.12 17.91 101.60
CA VAL A 241 66.81 16.81 102.31
C VAL A 241 68.28 17.16 102.55
N SER A 242 68.98 17.71 101.55
CA SER A 242 70.37 18.14 101.71
C SER A 242 70.55 19.26 102.75
N TRP A 243 69.63 20.23 102.83
CA TRP A 243 69.72 21.33 103.80
C TRP A 243 69.40 20.89 105.22
N VAL A 244 68.41 20.02 105.35
CA VAL A 244 67.90 19.54 106.63
C VAL A 244 68.81 18.46 107.22
N ARG A 245 69.63 17.79 106.40
CA ARG A 245 70.55 16.74 106.81
C ARG A 245 71.46 17.13 107.98
N ASP A 246 71.91 18.38 108.03
CA ASP A 246 72.88 18.83 109.03
C ASP A 246 72.21 19.34 110.32
N TYR A 247 70.89 19.58 110.32
CA TYR A 247 70.16 20.25 111.40
C TYR A 247 69.01 19.44 111.99
N SER A 248 68.45 18.50 111.23
CA SER A 248 67.34 17.67 111.68
C SER A 248 67.82 16.27 111.99
N GLY A 249 67.56 15.82 113.21
CA GLY A 249 67.71 14.43 113.61
C GLY A 249 66.72 13.46 112.92
N ARG A 250 65.95 13.91 111.91
CA ARG A 250 65.08 13.05 111.10
C ARG A 250 65.94 12.22 110.15
N GLY A 251 66.30 11.03 110.64
CA GLY A 251 67.07 10.03 109.92
C GLY A 251 66.47 9.67 108.56
N LYS A 252 67.33 9.08 107.71
CA LYS A 252 67.05 8.54 106.37
C LYS A 252 65.64 7.93 106.30
N VAL A 253 64.64 8.71 105.91
CA VAL A 253 63.37 8.15 105.51
C VAL A 253 63.63 7.61 104.10
N GLU A 254 63.80 6.30 103.99
CA GLU A 254 63.76 5.57 102.71
C GLU A 254 62.34 5.64 102.16
N THR A 255 61.86 6.83 101.79
CA THR A 255 60.58 6.96 101.13
C THR A 255 60.77 6.90 99.63
N LEU A 256 59.83 6.18 99.00
CA LEU A 256 59.76 5.99 97.56
C LEU A 256 59.96 7.33 96.86
N HIS A 257 61.12 7.50 96.22
CA HIS A 257 61.47 8.67 95.41
C HIS A 257 60.47 8.91 94.26
N SER A 258 59.52 8.00 94.04
CA SER A 258 58.54 8.08 92.96
C SER A 258 57.26 8.83 93.33
N ASN A 259 56.96 9.13 94.60
CA ASN A 259 55.69 9.78 94.96
C ASN A 259 55.85 11.30 95.11
N VAL A 260 55.49 12.04 94.05
CA VAL A 260 55.51 13.52 93.99
C VAL A 260 54.75 14.15 95.17
N LEU A 261 53.66 13.54 95.63
CA LEU A 261 52.86 14.09 96.74
C LEU A 261 53.63 14.04 98.07
N HIS A 262 54.43 13.00 98.27
CA HIS A 262 55.28 12.89 99.45
C HIS A 262 56.44 13.90 99.39
N GLN A 263 57.06 14.05 98.21
CA GLN A 263 58.10 15.07 97.98
C GLN A 263 57.59 16.47 98.32
N LEU A 264 56.36 16.82 97.90
CA LEU A 264 55.74 18.11 98.21
C LEU A 264 55.51 18.34 99.71
N HIS A 265 55.05 17.34 100.46
CA HIS A 265 54.88 17.48 101.91
C HIS A 265 56.20 17.78 102.62
N VAL A 266 57.27 17.06 102.27
CA VAL A 266 58.60 17.30 102.87
C VAL A 266 59.13 18.70 102.52
N ILE A 267 58.86 19.19 101.32
CA ILE A 267 59.20 20.56 100.92
C ILE A 267 58.41 21.58 101.76
N CYS A 268 57.10 21.37 101.97
CA CYS A 268 56.27 22.23 102.79
C CYS A 268 56.76 22.31 104.24
N ASP A 269 57.01 21.16 104.88
CA ASP A 269 57.53 21.10 106.25
C ASP A 269 58.86 21.86 106.37
N CYS A 270 59.76 21.65 105.41
CA CYS A 270 61.04 22.34 105.35
C CYS A 270 60.89 23.86 105.19
N LEU A 271 59.91 24.33 104.41
CA LEU A 271 59.63 25.76 104.24
C LEU A 271 58.95 26.38 105.46
N GLU A 272 58.03 25.68 106.13
CA GLU A 272 57.43 26.14 107.38
C GLU A 272 58.48 26.27 108.48
N ASP A 273 59.40 25.31 108.58
CA ASP A 273 60.54 25.37 109.49
C ASP A 273 61.38 26.64 109.21
N PHE A 274 61.72 26.91 107.95
CA PHE A 274 62.44 28.14 107.59
C PHE A 274 61.64 29.42 107.87
N GLN A 275 60.33 29.43 107.61
CA GLN A 275 59.48 30.59 107.87
C GLN A 275 59.38 30.90 109.37
N ASN A 276 59.24 29.86 110.20
CA ASN A 276 59.25 29.99 111.66
C ASN A 276 60.60 30.51 112.16
N ILE A 277 61.71 30.01 111.62
CA ILE A 277 63.06 30.52 111.94
C ILE A 277 63.19 32.00 111.57
N ILE A 278 62.73 32.41 110.38
CA ILE A 278 62.77 33.81 109.93
C ILE A 278 61.91 34.70 110.83
N MET A 279 60.70 34.27 111.18
CA MET A 279 59.81 35.02 112.06
C MET A 279 60.40 35.17 113.47
N GLN A 280 60.93 34.10 114.04
CA GLN A 280 61.61 34.15 115.34
C GLN A 280 62.81 35.08 115.30
N HIS A 281 63.58 35.06 114.21
CA HIS A 281 64.70 35.98 114.05
C HIS A 281 64.24 37.44 113.96
N GLN A 282 63.15 37.73 113.24
CA GLN A 282 62.57 39.08 113.17
C GLN A 282 61.99 39.55 114.52
N GLU A 283 61.35 38.65 115.28
CA GLU A 283 60.84 38.91 116.62
C GLU A 283 61.99 39.21 117.59
N GLN A 284 63.04 38.39 117.56
CA GLN A 284 64.26 38.61 118.35
C GLN A 284 64.93 39.93 117.98
N GLN A 285 65.06 40.24 116.69
CA GLN A 285 65.60 41.54 116.26
C GLN A 285 64.75 42.71 116.77
N ARG A 286 63.41 42.59 116.76
CA ARG A 286 62.51 43.62 117.34
C ARG A 286 62.68 43.74 118.84
N GLN A 287 62.81 42.63 119.56
CA GLN A 287 63.00 42.64 121.02
C GLN A 287 64.36 43.22 121.40
N VAL A 288 65.43 42.83 120.69
CA VAL A 288 66.77 43.40 120.90
C VAL A 288 66.76 44.89 120.59
N ALA A 289 66.12 45.32 119.51
CA ALA A 289 65.95 46.74 119.21
C ALA A 289 65.15 47.48 120.30
N ALA A 290 64.06 46.90 120.81
CA ALA A 290 63.26 47.48 121.88
C ALA A 290 64.00 47.53 123.22
N GLN A 291 64.76 46.50 123.56
CA GLN A 291 65.60 46.46 124.76
C GLN A 291 66.74 47.48 124.67
N GLN A 292 67.35 47.66 123.50
CA GLN A 292 68.36 48.69 123.28
C GLN A 292 67.78 50.10 123.45
N VAL A 293 66.56 50.35 122.98
CA VAL A 293 65.84 51.62 123.20
C VAL A 293 65.48 51.82 124.68
N ALA A 294 65.00 50.78 125.37
CA ALA A 294 64.65 50.84 126.78
C ALA A 294 65.88 51.03 127.69
N ALA A 295 66.99 50.35 127.39
CA ALA A 295 68.26 50.52 128.07
C ALA A 295 68.81 51.94 127.88
N ALA A 296 68.75 52.47 126.65
CA ALA A 296 69.13 53.85 126.37
C ALA A 296 68.27 54.86 127.16
N ALA A 297 66.96 54.64 127.29
CA ALA A 297 66.06 55.48 128.08
C ALA A 297 66.33 55.39 129.61
N ALA A 298 66.56 54.18 130.14
CA ALA A 298 66.87 53.96 131.55
C ALA A 298 68.21 54.60 131.95
N GLN A 299 69.20 54.57 131.05
CA GLN A 299 70.51 55.17 131.28
C GLN A 299 70.42 56.71 131.29
N GLN A 300 69.55 57.31 130.49
CA GLN A 300 69.25 58.76 130.57
C GLN A 300 68.54 59.16 131.87
N ALA A 301 67.64 58.32 132.39
CA ALA A 301 66.95 58.57 133.66
C ALA A 301 67.88 58.43 134.88
N ALA A 302 68.87 57.53 134.83
CA ALA A 302 69.87 57.37 135.89
C ALA A 302 70.83 58.57 135.99
N VAL A 303 71.20 59.17 134.85
CA VAL A 303 72.00 60.42 134.81
C VAL A 303 71.27 61.59 135.48
N ALA A 304 69.93 61.62 135.45
CA ALA A 304 69.14 62.68 136.07
C ALA A 304 69.04 62.59 137.61
N LYS A 305 69.37 61.45 138.24
CA LYS A 305 69.23 61.25 139.71
C LYS A 305 70.54 61.36 140.49
N ALA A 306 71.67 61.57 139.82
CA ALA A 306 72.99 61.70 140.45
C ALA A 306 73.60 63.11 140.38
N GLY A 307 72.82 64.10 139.89
CA GLY A 307 73.13 65.53 140.01
C GLY A 307 72.51 66.11 141.27
#